data_AF-A0A944SU86-F1
#
_entry.id   AF-A0A944SU86-F1
#
_cell.length_a   1.000
_cell.length_b   1.000
_cell.length_c   1.000
_cell.angle_alpha   90.00
_cell.angle_beta   90.00
_cell.angle_gamma   90.00
#
_symmetry.space_group_name_H-M   'P 1'
#
loop_
_entity.id
_entity.type
_entity.pdbx_description
1 polymer ?
#
loop_
_entity_poly.entity_id
_entity_poly.type
_entity_poly.pdbx_seq_one_letter_code
_entity_poly.pdbx_strand_id
1 'polypeptide(L)'
;MNPTSDPYLNEALALPDGFHPRTRALAAQWRQKSDAPEDIIAMALNHFNQQAFFYTLTPPPLNGDTIDGFLFESGQGFCEHYAASFTVLMRAAGIPTRVVTGYQGGEVNPVDGYMVIRQRDAHAWTEVWLSGRGWVRIDPTAAVSPDRIDLGMSDIMPNAMRAPLFLAESDQLTDLWQQLRNNWDAVNNAWNRSILAYGPELQKSFLSKLGMTNPDWQKMAIALFISFSVILLLTSAALLYPRREPDRVVATYQKFCQRFAKLGLIPRYAHEGPLDFANRMTKIYPNYQSDIDHITAQYISLRYDKSQSSLDDFKQTVKRFKPK
;
A
#
# COMPACT_ATOMS: atom_id res chain seq x y z
N MET A 1 -48.68 9.66 0.25
CA MET A 1 -48.77 8.33 0.89
C MET A 1 -49.30 8.55 2.30
N ASN A 2 -50.36 7.84 2.71
CA ASN A 2 -50.84 7.91 4.09
C ASN A 2 -49.80 7.24 5.01
N PRO A 3 -49.25 7.94 6.02
CA PRO A 3 -48.24 7.38 6.91
C PRO A 3 -48.68 6.10 7.63
N THR A 4 -50.00 5.92 7.80
CA THR A 4 -50.61 4.83 8.56
C THR A 4 -50.62 3.48 7.84
N SER A 5 -50.40 3.43 6.53
CA SER A 5 -50.41 2.17 5.75
C SER A 5 -49.02 1.66 5.35
N ASP A 6 -47.96 2.41 5.64
CA ASP A 6 -46.59 2.01 5.30
C ASP A 6 -45.97 1.22 6.48
N PRO A 7 -45.64 -0.07 6.29
CA PRO A 7 -45.07 -0.89 7.37
C PRO A 7 -43.75 -0.32 7.92
N TYR A 8 -42.95 0.34 7.09
CA TYR A 8 -41.67 0.92 7.51
C TYR A 8 -41.87 2.17 8.38
N LEU A 9 -42.90 2.97 8.10
CA LEU A 9 -43.23 4.13 8.93
C LEU A 9 -43.83 3.71 10.27
N ASN A 10 -44.62 2.64 10.30
CA ASN A 10 -45.13 2.07 11.54
C ASN A 10 -44.00 1.48 12.41
N GLU A 11 -43.03 0.79 11.82
CA GLU A 11 -41.83 0.33 12.55
C GLU A 11 -41.04 1.52 13.10
N ALA A 12 -40.93 2.59 12.32
CA ALA A 12 -40.28 3.83 12.76
C ALA A 12 -41.07 4.63 13.80
N LEU A 13 -42.25 4.17 14.24
CA LEU A 13 -43.01 4.69 15.38
C LEU A 13 -42.94 3.77 16.60
N ALA A 14 -42.48 2.53 16.44
CA ALA A 14 -42.53 1.53 17.48
C ALA A 14 -41.60 1.87 18.66
N LEU A 15 -42.12 1.71 19.87
CA LEU A 15 -41.40 1.81 21.13
C LEU A 15 -41.85 0.67 22.07
N PRO A 16 -40.94 0.07 22.87
CA PRO A 16 -41.31 -0.96 23.83
C PRO A 16 -42.33 -0.46 24.86
N ASP A 17 -43.31 -1.30 25.19
CA ASP A 17 -44.32 -0.99 26.20
C ASP A 17 -43.70 -0.89 27.59
N GLY A 18 -44.13 0.10 28.38
CA GLY A 18 -43.65 0.32 29.75
C GLY A 18 -42.28 0.99 29.90
N PHE A 19 -41.58 1.29 28.80
CA PHE A 19 -40.30 2.01 28.82
C PHE A 19 -40.46 3.51 28.54
N HIS A 20 -39.51 4.30 29.05
CA HIS A 20 -39.36 5.74 28.86
C HIS A 20 -40.57 6.57 29.31
N PRO A 21 -41.13 6.33 30.52
CA PRO A 21 -42.37 6.98 30.96
C PRO A 21 -42.26 8.51 30.99
N ARG A 22 -41.13 9.06 31.41
CA ARG A 22 -40.94 10.53 31.47
C ARG A 22 -40.77 11.10 30.08
N THR A 23 -40.02 10.42 29.22
CA THR A 23 -39.86 10.80 27.80
C THR A 23 -41.20 10.79 27.06
N ARG A 24 -42.03 9.75 27.26
CA ARG A 24 -43.38 9.67 26.70
C ARG A 24 -44.28 10.79 27.22
N ALA A 25 -44.21 11.09 28.51
CA ALA A 25 -44.96 12.21 29.10
C ALA A 25 -44.54 13.56 28.51
N LEU A 26 -43.23 13.79 28.31
CA LEU A 26 -42.72 15.01 27.67
C LEU A 26 -43.18 15.13 26.22
N ALA A 27 -43.10 14.04 25.46
CA ALA A 27 -43.58 14.01 24.07
C ALA A 27 -45.10 14.29 23.97
N ALA A 28 -45.89 13.74 24.89
CA ALA A 28 -47.33 14.02 24.97
C ALA A 28 -47.61 15.50 25.30
N GLN A 29 -46.81 16.13 26.17
CA GLN A 29 -46.93 17.56 26.46
C GLN A 29 -46.62 18.43 25.23
N TRP A 30 -45.62 18.08 24.44
CA TRP A 30 -45.31 18.81 23.20
C TRP A 30 -46.41 18.65 22.16
N ARG A 31 -46.98 17.46 22.03
CA ARG A 31 -48.14 17.18 21.19
C ARG A 31 -49.37 18.01 21.56
N GLN A 32 -49.58 18.28 22.85
CA GLN A 32 -50.67 19.15 23.29
C GLN A 32 -50.44 20.62 22.90
N LYS A 33 -49.20 21.03 22.66
CA LYS A 33 -48.85 22.41 22.28
C LYS A 33 -48.90 22.67 20.78
N SER A 34 -48.54 21.67 19.96
CA SER A 34 -48.63 21.76 18.50
C SER A 34 -48.83 20.37 17.87
N ASP A 35 -49.64 20.33 16.82
CA ASP A 35 -49.81 19.16 15.95
C ASP A 35 -48.79 19.10 14.80
N ALA A 36 -48.08 20.20 14.54
CA ALA A 36 -47.10 20.29 13.47
C ALA A 36 -45.80 19.55 13.87
N PRO A 37 -45.35 18.55 13.10
CA PRO A 37 -44.10 17.83 13.41
C PRO A 37 -42.88 18.74 13.51
N GLU A 38 -42.81 19.76 12.67
CA GLU A 38 -41.72 20.74 12.64
C GLU A 38 -41.60 21.52 13.96
N ASP A 39 -42.72 21.89 14.57
CA ASP A 39 -42.73 22.59 15.87
C ASP A 39 -42.24 21.67 16.99
N ILE A 40 -42.63 20.39 16.95
CA ILE A 40 -42.20 19.38 17.93
C ILE A 40 -40.69 19.11 17.81
N ILE A 41 -40.18 19.03 16.57
CA ILE A 41 -38.74 18.91 16.32
C ILE A 41 -38.00 20.13 16.87
N ALA A 42 -38.51 21.34 16.61
CA ALA A 42 -37.91 22.57 17.13
C ALA A 42 -37.92 22.63 18.66
N MET A 43 -39.02 22.22 19.31
CA MET A 43 -39.10 22.11 20.77
C MET A 43 -38.06 21.13 21.33
N ALA A 44 -37.85 19.99 20.65
CA ALA A 44 -36.85 19.00 21.06
C ALA A 44 -35.41 19.51 20.93
N LEU A 45 -35.07 20.14 19.80
CA LEU A 45 -33.75 20.74 19.60
C LEU A 45 -33.49 21.87 20.61
N ASN A 46 -34.52 22.68 20.87
CA ASN A 46 -34.45 23.74 21.86
C ASN A 46 -34.33 23.20 23.30
N HIS A 47 -34.95 22.06 23.60
CA HIS A 47 -34.79 21.37 24.89
C HIS A 47 -33.34 20.94 25.12
N PHE A 48 -32.67 20.41 24.09
CA PHE A 48 -31.23 20.09 24.16
C PHE A 48 -30.35 21.34 24.31
N ASN A 49 -30.68 22.44 23.63
CA ASN A 49 -29.89 23.67 23.66
C ASN A 49 -30.07 24.47 24.98
N GLN A 50 -31.28 24.50 25.56
CA GLN A 50 -31.59 25.37 26.70
C GLN A 50 -31.33 24.74 28.07
N GLN A 51 -31.31 23.41 28.17
CA GLN A 51 -31.02 22.73 29.43
C GLN A 51 -29.52 22.46 29.58
N ALA A 52 -29.11 22.00 30.76
CA ALA A 52 -27.73 21.68 31.09
C ALA A 52 -27.26 20.36 30.42
N PHE A 53 -27.44 20.25 29.10
CA PHE A 53 -26.90 19.15 28.31
C PHE A 53 -25.44 19.43 27.94
N PHE A 54 -24.59 18.42 28.09
CA PHE A 54 -23.16 18.53 27.82
C PHE A 54 -22.69 17.37 26.94
N TYR A 55 -21.90 17.71 25.92
CA TYR A 55 -21.27 16.72 25.06
C TYR A 55 -19.97 16.22 25.71
N THR A 56 -19.89 14.91 26.00
CA THR A 56 -18.69 14.29 26.58
C THR A 56 -18.51 12.87 26.05
N LEU A 57 -17.25 12.48 25.84
CA LEU A 57 -16.87 11.11 25.43
C LEU A 57 -16.73 10.14 26.61
N THR A 58 -16.83 10.65 27.83
CA THR A 58 -16.77 9.86 29.07
C THR A 58 -17.99 10.17 29.95
N PRO A 59 -19.23 9.91 29.47
CA PRO A 59 -20.42 10.17 30.26
C PRO A 59 -20.49 9.21 31.47
N PRO A 60 -21.17 9.61 32.55
CA PRO A 60 -21.43 8.70 33.66
C PRO A 60 -22.26 7.50 33.19
N PRO A 61 -22.06 6.31 33.79
CA PRO A 61 -22.84 5.13 33.42
C PRO A 61 -24.32 5.35 33.75
N LEU A 62 -25.19 5.01 32.80
CA LEU A 62 -26.64 5.03 32.96
C LEU A 62 -27.14 3.62 33.27
N ASN A 63 -27.97 3.49 34.31
CA ASN A 63 -28.55 2.20 34.73
C ASN A 63 -30.06 2.20 34.49
N GLY A 64 -30.60 1.06 34.07
CA GLY A 64 -32.04 0.93 33.81
C GLY A 64 -32.46 1.64 32.53
N ASP A 65 -33.37 2.61 32.64
CA ASP A 65 -33.87 3.37 31.49
C ASP A 65 -32.85 4.45 31.08
N THR A 66 -32.03 4.13 30.09
CA THR A 66 -30.96 5.01 29.63
C THR A 66 -31.45 6.29 28.96
N ILE A 67 -32.67 6.30 28.40
CA ILE A 67 -33.23 7.47 27.74
C ILE A 67 -33.75 8.47 28.76
N ASP A 68 -34.56 8.00 29.73
CA ASP A 68 -35.03 8.85 30.81
C ASP A 68 -33.85 9.30 31.71
N GLY A 69 -32.90 8.41 31.97
CA GLY A 69 -31.68 8.72 32.73
C GLY A 69 -30.83 9.80 32.05
N PHE A 70 -30.67 9.73 30.72
CA PHE A 70 -29.96 10.78 29.99
C PHE A 70 -30.72 12.11 29.97
N LEU A 71 -31.99 12.09 29.53
CA LEU A 71 -32.76 13.30 29.27
C LEU A 71 -33.05 14.13 30.52
N PHE A 72 -33.10 13.49 31.68
CA PHE A 72 -33.62 14.17 32.86
C PHE A 72 -32.82 13.95 34.15
N GLU A 73 -31.69 13.25 34.08
CA GLU A 73 -30.81 13.06 35.23
C GLU A 73 -29.38 13.49 34.88
N SER A 74 -28.73 12.82 33.92
CA SER A 74 -27.31 13.09 33.65
C SER A 74 -27.08 14.34 32.78
N GLY A 75 -27.90 14.53 31.73
CA GLY A 75 -27.68 15.52 30.68
C GLY A 75 -26.33 15.36 29.93
N GLN A 76 -25.56 14.31 30.21
CA GLN A 76 -24.18 14.16 29.76
C GLN A 76 -24.06 12.92 28.87
N GLY A 77 -23.60 13.12 27.64
CA GLY A 77 -23.54 12.05 26.64
C GLY A 77 -22.77 12.44 25.40
N PHE A 78 -22.64 11.50 24.47
CA PHE A 78 -22.10 11.71 23.13
C PHE A 78 -23.19 11.47 22.07
N CYS A 79 -22.84 11.54 20.79
CA CYS A 79 -23.78 11.56 19.66
C CYS A 79 -24.89 10.49 19.72
N GLU A 80 -24.59 9.26 20.13
CA GLU A 80 -25.59 8.19 20.27
C GLU A 80 -26.65 8.48 21.33
N HIS A 81 -26.29 9.11 22.45
CA HIS A 81 -27.22 9.48 23.52
C HIS A 81 -28.25 10.51 23.02
N TYR A 82 -27.77 11.54 22.32
CA TYR A 82 -28.62 12.56 21.71
C TYR A 82 -29.50 11.97 20.60
N ALA A 83 -28.92 11.19 19.69
CA ALA A 83 -29.65 10.59 18.57
C ALA A 83 -30.71 9.59 19.03
N ALA A 84 -30.38 8.73 20.00
CA ALA A 84 -31.34 7.77 20.55
C ALA A 84 -32.48 8.50 21.30
N SER A 85 -32.14 9.46 22.17
CA SER A 85 -33.13 10.17 22.97
C SER A 85 -34.06 11.03 22.13
N PHE A 86 -33.52 11.75 21.13
CA PHE A 86 -34.33 12.47 20.15
C PHE A 86 -35.25 11.52 19.37
N THR A 87 -34.74 10.36 18.93
CA THR A 87 -35.55 9.37 18.21
C THR A 87 -36.72 8.89 19.07
N VAL A 88 -36.47 8.53 20.32
CA VAL A 88 -37.52 8.06 21.24
C VAL A 88 -38.54 9.16 21.52
N LEU A 89 -38.11 10.41 21.71
CA LEU A 89 -39.01 11.57 21.87
C LEU A 89 -39.92 11.74 20.64
N MET A 90 -39.36 11.71 19.43
CA MET A 90 -40.14 11.89 18.20
C MET A 90 -41.11 10.72 17.96
N ARG A 91 -40.67 9.48 18.20
CA ARG A 91 -41.54 8.30 18.13
C ARG A 91 -42.69 8.37 19.12
N ALA A 92 -42.41 8.76 20.36
CA ALA A 92 -43.44 8.95 21.39
C ALA A 92 -44.40 10.10 21.03
N ALA A 93 -43.92 11.10 20.28
CA ALA A 93 -44.75 12.15 19.71
C ALA A 93 -45.46 11.70 18.41
N GLY A 94 -45.40 10.45 17.99
CA GLY A 94 -46.07 9.97 16.79
C GLY A 94 -45.45 10.47 15.47
N ILE A 95 -44.17 10.82 15.48
CA ILE A 95 -43.40 11.22 14.29
C ILE A 95 -42.46 10.05 13.92
N PRO A 96 -42.63 9.41 12.74
CA PRO A 96 -41.79 8.27 12.36
C PRO A 96 -40.32 8.71 12.27
N THR A 97 -39.46 8.06 13.05
CA THR A 97 -38.07 8.50 13.24
C THR A 97 -37.13 7.29 13.32
N ARG A 98 -35.92 7.42 12.79
CA ARG A 98 -34.88 6.39 12.86
C ARG A 98 -33.52 6.98 13.20
N VAL A 99 -32.69 6.17 13.87
CA VAL A 99 -31.27 6.47 14.08
C VAL A 99 -30.49 6.09 12.82
N VAL A 100 -29.53 6.92 12.45
CA VAL A 100 -28.56 6.63 11.40
C VAL A 100 -27.17 6.73 12.00
N THR A 101 -26.33 5.73 11.71
CA THR A 101 -24.94 5.69 12.12
C THR A 101 -24.03 5.73 10.89
N GLY A 102 -22.86 6.34 11.04
CA GLY A 102 -21.89 6.47 9.97
C GLY A 102 -20.71 7.31 10.43
N TYR A 103 -20.20 8.12 9.51
CA TYR A 103 -19.12 9.07 9.79
C TYR A 103 -19.56 10.47 9.39
N GLN A 104 -19.11 11.48 10.14
CA GLN A 104 -19.37 12.88 9.83
C GLN A 104 -18.07 13.67 9.96
N GLY A 105 -17.82 14.55 8.99
CA GLY A 105 -16.58 15.30 8.89
C GLY A 105 -15.50 14.51 8.15
N GLY A 106 -14.38 14.27 8.81
CA GLY A 106 -13.14 13.83 8.18
C GLY A 106 -12.21 15.01 7.88
N GLU A 107 -10.95 14.70 7.63
CA GLU A 107 -9.90 15.70 7.43
C GLU A 107 -9.39 15.65 6.00
N VAL A 108 -9.24 16.81 5.36
CA VAL A 108 -8.53 16.87 4.08
C VAL A 108 -7.04 16.74 4.38
N ASN A 109 -6.41 15.68 3.89
CA ASN A 109 -4.97 15.49 4.00
C ASN A 109 -4.27 16.60 3.18
N PRO A 110 -3.44 17.47 3.80
CA PRO A 110 -2.79 18.56 3.09
C PRO A 110 -1.73 18.09 2.08
N VAL A 111 -1.29 16.83 2.14
CA VAL A 111 -0.24 16.28 1.27
C VAL A 111 -0.77 15.95 -0.13
N ASP A 112 -1.93 15.28 -0.20
CA ASP A 112 -2.50 14.79 -1.47
C ASP A 112 -3.94 15.27 -1.72
N GLY A 113 -4.50 16.08 -0.82
CA GLY A 113 -5.85 16.64 -0.91
C GLY A 113 -6.97 15.63 -0.68
N TYR A 114 -6.67 14.41 -0.25
CA TYR A 114 -7.68 13.37 -0.06
C TYR A 114 -8.40 13.50 1.28
N MET A 115 -9.71 13.23 1.32
CA MET A 115 -10.48 13.25 2.56
C MET A 115 -10.27 11.94 3.33
N VAL A 116 -9.70 12.06 4.52
CA VAL A 116 -9.42 10.95 5.42
C VAL A 116 -10.51 10.88 6.49
N ILE A 117 -11.23 9.76 6.52
CA ILE A 117 -12.26 9.45 7.51
C ILE A 117 -11.71 8.36 8.44
N ARG A 118 -11.88 8.54 9.75
CA ARG A 118 -11.34 7.67 10.80
C ARG A 118 -12.43 7.24 11.77
N GLN A 119 -12.11 6.24 12.60
CA GLN A 119 -13.02 5.75 13.65
C GLN A 119 -13.43 6.84 14.65
N ARG A 120 -12.58 7.83 14.91
CA ARG A 120 -12.96 8.99 15.74
C ARG A 120 -14.07 9.83 15.11
N ASP A 121 -14.20 9.82 13.79
CA ASP A 121 -15.23 10.57 13.06
C ASP A 121 -16.58 9.83 13.04
N ALA A 122 -16.67 8.67 13.72
CA ALA A 122 -17.92 7.94 13.87
C ALA A 122 -18.98 8.84 14.53
N HIS A 123 -20.17 8.83 13.94
CA HIS A 123 -21.24 9.74 14.33
C HIS A 123 -22.61 9.09 14.16
N ALA A 124 -23.53 9.51 15.04
CA ALA A 124 -24.92 9.10 15.03
C ALA A 124 -25.81 10.34 14.95
N TRP A 125 -26.80 10.31 14.06
CA TRP A 125 -27.82 11.34 13.90
C TRP A 125 -29.20 10.68 13.73
N THR A 126 -30.23 11.48 13.50
CA THR A 126 -31.59 10.98 13.31
C THR A 126 -32.17 11.41 11.97
N GLU A 127 -33.10 10.61 11.45
CA GLU A 127 -33.93 11.02 10.32
C GLU A 127 -35.39 10.93 10.73
N VAL A 128 -36.14 11.97 10.42
CA VAL A 128 -37.58 12.08 10.68
C VAL A 128 -38.34 12.02 9.36
N TRP A 129 -39.44 11.30 9.30
CA TRP A 129 -40.32 11.29 8.14
C TRP A 129 -41.32 12.45 8.21
N LEU A 130 -41.34 13.27 7.16
CA LEU A 130 -42.26 14.40 7.06
C LEU A 130 -43.06 14.28 5.77
N SER A 131 -44.39 14.42 5.90
CA SER A 131 -45.29 14.29 4.77
C SER A 131 -44.92 15.29 3.67
N GLY A 132 -44.78 14.80 2.43
CA GLY A 132 -44.38 15.61 1.28
C GLY A 132 -42.88 15.89 1.15
N ARG A 133 -42.05 15.66 2.18
CA ARG A 133 -40.58 15.82 2.12
C ARG A 133 -39.82 14.49 2.19
N GLY A 134 -40.44 13.48 2.78
CA GLY A 134 -39.81 12.19 3.03
C GLY A 134 -38.91 12.21 4.27
N TRP A 135 -37.86 11.39 4.26
CA TRP A 135 -36.88 11.34 5.35
C TRP A 135 -35.99 12.58 5.33
N VAL A 136 -35.98 13.31 6.44
CA VAL A 136 -35.18 14.52 6.64
C VAL A 136 -34.19 14.28 7.77
N ARG A 137 -32.91 14.54 7.50
CA ARG A 137 -31.83 14.45 8.49
C ARG A 137 -31.98 15.55 9.54
N ILE A 138 -31.93 15.15 10.81
CA ILE A 138 -31.87 16.02 11.98
C ILE A 138 -30.69 15.56 12.85
N ASP A 139 -29.83 16.49 13.26
CA ASP A 139 -28.70 16.17 14.12
C ASP A 139 -28.88 16.87 15.49
N PRO A 140 -29.38 16.15 16.50
CA PRO A 140 -29.57 16.74 17.83
C PRO A 140 -28.25 17.12 18.51
N THR A 141 -27.12 16.55 18.07
CA THR A 141 -25.80 16.91 18.60
C THR A 141 -25.43 18.35 18.22
N ALA A 142 -25.86 18.81 17.04
CA ALA A 142 -25.60 20.17 16.56
C ALA A 142 -26.21 21.25 17.48
N ALA A 143 -27.28 20.92 18.20
CA ALA A 143 -27.94 21.83 19.12
C ALA A 143 -27.14 22.09 20.41
N VAL A 144 -26.18 21.21 20.75
CA VAL A 144 -25.38 21.29 22.00
C VAL A 144 -23.90 21.54 21.70
N SER A 145 -23.39 21.02 20.58
CA SER A 145 -22.00 21.19 20.16
C SER A 145 -21.94 21.53 18.66
N PRO A 146 -22.32 22.77 18.27
CA PRO A 146 -22.29 23.20 16.87
C PRO A 146 -20.88 23.13 16.29
N ASP A 147 -19.85 23.50 17.07
CA ASP A 147 -18.45 23.47 16.65
C ASP A 147 -18.01 22.08 16.17
N ARG A 148 -18.51 21.00 16.80
CA ARG A 148 -18.18 19.62 16.39
C ARG A 148 -18.69 19.29 15.00
N ILE A 149 -19.82 19.87 14.60
CA ILE A 149 -20.41 19.65 13.27
C ILE A 149 -19.69 20.48 12.21
N ASP A 150 -19.33 21.73 12.52
CA ASP A 150 -18.75 22.67 11.57
C ASP A 150 -17.23 22.49 11.38
N LEU A 151 -16.48 22.17 12.45
CA LEU A 151 -15.02 22.05 12.44
C LEU A 151 -14.52 20.60 12.40
N GLY A 152 -15.40 19.62 12.64
CA GLY A 152 -15.01 18.22 12.77
C GLY A 152 -14.32 17.91 14.11
N MET A 153 -14.18 16.61 14.43
CA MET A 153 -13.75 16.19 15.77
C MET A 153 -12.27 16.49 16.08
N SER A 154 -11.44 16.70 15.07
CA SER A 154 -9.99 16.79 15.22
C SER A 154 -9.47 18.13 15.69
N ASP A 155 -10.15 19.23 15.39
CA ASP A 155 -9.72 20.57 15.80
C ASP A 155 -10.14 20.92 17.24
N ILE A 156 -11.09 20.17 17.80
CA ILE A 156 -11.59 20.36 19.17
C ILE A 156 -10.93 19.37 20.15
N MET A 157 -10.28 18.32 19.64
CA MET A 157 -9.72 17.27 20.49
C MET A 157 -8.38 17.68 21.12
N PRO A 158 -8.16 17.34 22.41
CA PRO A 158 -6.86 17.48 23.06
C PRO A 158 -5.76 16.72 22.33
N ASN A 159 -4.51 17.20 22.42
CA ASN A 159 -3.34 16.55 21.83
C ASN A 159 -3.22 15.06 22.18
N ALA A 160 -3.63 14.67 23.39
CA ALA A 160 -3.68 13.28 23.86
C ALA A 160 -4.56 12.34 23.01
N MET A 161 -5.50 12.89 22.22
CA MET A 161 -6.32 12.13 21.28
C MET A 161 -5.86 12.29 19.81
N ARG A 162 -4.96 13.24 19.52
CA ARG A 162 -4.40 13.47 18.18
C ARG A 162 -3.10 12.72 17.94
N ALA A 163 -2.31 12.49 18.99
CA ALA A 163 -1.03 11.77 18.96
C ALA A 163 -0.91 10.74 20.09
N PRO A 164 0.03 9.78 19.99
CA PRO A 164 0.37 8.89 21.10
C PRO A 164 0.69 9.66 22.38
N LEU A 165 0.30 9.12 23.53
CA LEU A 165 0.35 9.82 24.82
C LEU A 165 1.75 10.36 25.19
N PHE A 166 2.81 9.65 24.79
CA PHE A 166 4.20 10.06 25.00
C PHE A 166 4.67 11.25 24.14
N LEU A 167 3.91 11.62 23.11
CA LEU A 167 4.16 12.81 22.28
C LEU A 167 3.22 13.97 22.64
N ALA A 168 2.13 13.68 23.35
CA ALA A 168 1.06 14.64 23.63
C ALA A 168 1.46 15.77 24.59
N GLU A 169 2.60 15.64 25.30
CA GLU A 169 3.15 16.67 26.19
C GLU A 169 3.80 17.84 25.44
N SER A 170 4.13 17.67 24.16
CA SER A 170 4.78 18.71 23.34
C SER A 170 4.00 18.95 22.05
N ASP A 171 3.61 20.21 21.83
CA ASP A 171 2.91 20.63 20.62
C ASP A 171 3.75 20.36 19.37
N GLN A 172 5.06 20.65 19.42
CA GLN A 172 5.97 20.43 18.28
C GLN A 172 6.08 18.95 17.89
N LEU A 173 6.11 18.05 18.87
CA LEU A 173 6.17 16.60 18.61
C LEU A 173 4.84 16.08 18.07
N THR A 174 3.73 16.63 18.55
CA THR A 174 2.38 16.33 18.06
C THR A 174 2.23 16.76 16.60
N ASP A 175 2.72 17.94 16.23
CA ASP A 175 2.69 18.44 14.85
C ASP A 175 3.58 17.61 13.91
N LEU A 176 4.79 17.25 14.35
CA LEU A 176 5.66 16.37 13.59
C LEU A 176 5.01 15.00 13.36
N TRP A 177 4.37 14.45 14.40
CA TRP A 177 3.62 13.21 14.29
C TRP A 177 2.48 13.31 13.28
N GLN A 178 1.71 14.40 13.31
CA GLN A 178 0.64 14.66 12.35
C GLN A 178 1.17 14.73 10.91
N GLN A 179 2.30 15.42 10.67
CA GLN A 179 2.94 15.47 9.36
C GLN A 179 3.39 14.08 8.87
N LEU A 180 4.04 13.30 9.73
CA LEU A 180 4.46 11.93 9.41
C LEU A 180 3.26 11.05 9.07
N ARG A 181 2.19 11.14 9.86
CA ARG A 181 0.94 10.42 9.63
C ARG A 181 0.30 10.81 8.30
N ASN A 182 0.22 12.11 8.00
CA ASN A 182 -0.35 12.62 6.74
C ASN A 182 0.44 12.14 5.52
N ASN A 183 1.78 12.16 5.61
CA ASN A 183 2.64 11.59 4.57
C ASN A 183 2.44 10.09 4.42
N TRP A 184 2.35 9.35 5.52
CA TRP A 184 2.10 7.91 5.49
C TRP A 184 0.74 7.58 4.86
N ASP A 185 -0.31 8.32 5.21
CA ASP A 185 -1.64 8.15 4.63
C ASP A 185 -1.64 8.46 3.13
N ALA A 186 -0.89 9.47 2.68
CA ALA A 186 -0.73 9.77 1.26
C ALA A 186 0.03 8.66 0.51
N VAL A 187 1.07 8.07 1.13
CA VAL A 187 1.78 6.91 0.57
C VAL A 187 0.85 5.70 0.48
N ASN A 188 0.09 5.43 1.54
CA ASN A 188 -0.87 4.33 1.57
C ASN A 188 -1.98 4.53 0.53
N ASN A 189 -2.48 5.76 0.36
CA ASN A 189 -3.44 6.10 -0.69
C ASN A 189 -2.84 5.89 -2.09
N ALA A 190 -1.62 6.39 -2.34
CA ALA A 190 -0.92 6.20 -3.60
C ALA A 190 -0.70 4.71 -3.90
N TRP A 191 -0.34 3.91 -2.90
CA TRP A 191 -0.21 2.46 -3.02
C TRP A 191 -1.56 1.79 -3.32
N ASN A 192 -2.61 2.12 -2.56
CA ASN A 192 -3.95 1.58 -2.76
C ASN A 192 -4.45 1.85 -4.18
N ARG A 193 -4.25 3.07 -4.68
CA ARG A 193 -4.59 3.42 -6.07
C ARG A 193 -3.70 2.70 -7.08
N SER A 194 -2.42 2.54 -6.80
CA SER A 194 -1.46 1.97 -7.76
C SER A 194 -1.49 0.45 -7.83
N ILE A 195 -1.87 -0.25 -6.77
CA ILE A 195 -1.70 -1.71 -6.65
C ILE A 195 -3.02 -2.42 -6.36
N LEU A 196 -3.82 -1.93 -5.42
CA LEU A 196 -5.09 -2.57 -5.05
C LEU A 196 -6.25 -2.15 -5.97
N ALA A 197 -6.19 -0.93 -6.50
CA ALA A 197 -7.12 -0.39 -7.49
C ALA A 197 -6.41 -0.14 -8.83
N TYR A 198 -5.64 -1.12 -9.32
CA TYR A 198 -5.05 -1.07 -10.67
C TYR A 198 -6.17 -1.02 -11.71
N GLY A 199 -6.66 0.19 -11.98
CA GLY A 199 -7.74 0.47 -12.91
C GLY A 199 -7.23 0.71 -14.33
N PRO A 200 -8.11 0.61 -15.34
CA PRO A 200 -7.75 0.81 -16.74
C PRO A 200 -7.11 2.18 -17.02
N GLU A 201 -7.37 3.20 -16.19
CA GLU A 201 -6.81 4.55 -16.37
C GLU A 201 -5.30 4.64 -16.03
N LEU A 202 -4.84 3.94 -14.98
CA LEU A 202 -3.40 3.88 -14.65
C LEU A 202 -2.64 3.12 -15.73
N GLN A 203 -3.22 2.01 -16.20
CA GLN A 203 -2.70 1.21 -17.30
C GLN A 203 -2.61 2.05 -18.59
N LYS A 204 -3.65 2.80 -18.94
CA LYS A 204 -3.63 3.74 -20.08
C LYS A 204 -2.56 4.81 -19.91
N SER A 205 -2.41 5.42 -18.72
CA SER A 205 -1.40 6.45 -18.51
C SER A 205 0.03 5.91 -18.64
N PHE A 206 0.30 4.71 -18.11
CA PHE A 206 1.59 4.05 -18.22
C PHE A 206 1.91 3.67 -19.66
N LEU A 207 0.93 3.09 -20.38
CA LEU A 207 1.06 2.75 -21.79
C LEU A 207 1.23 4.00 -22.66
N SER A 208 0.56 5.10 -22.33
CA SER A 208 0.73 6.38 -23.04
C SER A 208 2.13 6.96 -22.86
N LYS A 209 2.75 6.83 -21.67
CA LYS A 209 4.15 7.21 -21.43
C LYS A 209 5.13 6.34 -22.23
N LEU A 210 4.76 5.09 -22.50
CA LEU A 210 5.50 4.18 -23.39
C LEU A 210 5.19 4.41 -24.89
N GLY A 211 4.40 5.44 -25.23
CA GLY A 211 4.09 5.82 -26.61
C GLY A 211 2.82 5.17 -27.20
N MET A 212 2.06 4.39 -26.42
CA MET A 212 0.76 3.86 -26.84
C MET A 212 -0.36 4.83 -26.50
N THR A 213 -0.67 5.73 -27.43
CA THR A 213 -1.71 6.77 -27.28
C THR A 213 -3.14 6.22 -27.35
N ASN A 214 -3.34 4.98 -27.85
CA ASN A 214 -4.64 4.33 -27.89
C ASN A 214 -4.51 2.82 -27.63
N PRO A 215 -4.38 2.42 -26.35
CA PRO A 215 -4.15 1.03 -25.97
C PRO A 215 -5.43 0.21 -26.12
N ASP A 216 -5.43 -0.64 -27.14
CA ASP A 216 -6.40 -1.72 -27.34
C ASP A 216 -5.80 -3.03 -26.81
N TRP A 217 -6.63 -3.95 -26.31
CA TRP A 217 -6.19 -5.21 -25.72
C TRP A 217 -5.34 -6.04 -26.70
N GLN A 218 -5.66 -5.96 -27.99
CA GLN A 218 -4.89 -6.61 -29.07
C GLN A 218 -3.47 -6.04 -29.18
N LYS A 219 -3.34 -4.71 -29.18
CA LYS A 219 -2.03 -4.03 -29.27
C LYS A 219 -1.17 -4.32 -28.04
N MET A 220 -1.80 -4.41 -26.87
CA MET A 220 -1.14 -4.75 -25.62
C MET A 220 -0.62 -6.19 -25.62
N ALA A 221 -1.43 -7.15 -26.09
CA ALA A 221 -1.02 -8.56 -26.20
C ALA A 221 0.15 -8.72 -27.19
N ILE A 222 0.10 -8.03 -28.33
CA ILE A 222 1.19 -8.03 -29.31
C ILE A 222 2.47 -7.47 -28.71
N ALA A 223 2.41 -6.32 -28.01
CA ALA A 223 3.59 -5.72 -27.40
C ALA A 223 4.21 -6.60 -26.30
N LEU A 224 3.38 -7.30 -25.53
CA LEU A 224 3.84 -8.24 -24.50
C LEU A 224 4.50 -9.48 -25.12
N PHE A 225 3.94 -9.98 -26.22
CA PHE A 225 4.54 -11.07 -26.99
C PHE A 225 5.89 -10.67 -27.59
N ILE A 226 5.99 -9.45 -28.15
CA ILE A 226 7.24 -8.92 -28.71
C ILE A 226 8.28 -8.76 -27.60
N SER A 227 7.93 -8.14 -26.48
CA SER A 227 8.88 -7.92 -25.37
C SER A 227 9.39 -9.24 -24.79
N PHE A 228 8.50 -10.22 -24.60
CA PHE A 228 8.88 -11.56 -24.16
C PHE A 228 9.77 -12.28 -25.17
N SER A 229 9.44 -12.18 -26.47
CA SER A 229 10.24 -12.77 -27.55
C SER A 229 11.64 -12.15 -27.62
N VAL A 230 11.76 -10.83 -27.44
CA VAL A 230 13.05 -10.13 -27.41
C VAL A 230 13.89 -10.57 -26.21
N ILE A 231 13.30 -10.65 -25.01
CA ILE A 231 14.00 -11.11 -23.81
C ILE A 231 14.47 -12.56 -23.99
N LEU A 232 13.60 -13.44 -24.51
CA LEU A 232 13.92 -14.84 -24.79
C LEU A 232 15.06 -14.96 -25.80
N LEU A 233 15.03 -14.14 -26.85
CA LEU A 233 16.06 -14.14 -27.89
C LEU A 233 17.39 -13.63 -27.36
N LEU A 234 17.40 -12.56 -26.55
CA LEU A 234 18.62 -12.02 -25.93
C LEU A 234 19.24 -13.00 -24.92
N THR A 235 18.42 -13.64 -24.10
CA THR A 235 18.87 -14.64 -23.13
C THR A 235 19.38 -15.89 -23.82
N SER A 236 18.67 -16.37 -24.84
CA SER A 236 19.11 -17.50 -25.68
C SER A 236 20.40 -17.17 -26.42
N ALA A 237 20.52 -15.97 -26.99
CA ALA A 237 21.77 -15.51 -27.60
C ALA A 237 22.91 -15.47 -26.58
N ALA A 238 22.67 -14.95 -25.36
CA ALA A 238 23.69 -14.90 -24.31
C ALA A 238 24.12 -16.28 -23.81
N LEU A 239 23.20 -17.25 -23.73
CA LEU A 239 23.48 -18.62 -23.30
C LEU A 239 24.12 -19.47 -24.40
N LEU A 240 23.67 -19.31 -25.63
CA LEU A 240 24.18 -20.05 -26.79
C LEU A 240 25.44 -19.42 -27.39
N TYR A 241 25.80 -18.20 -26.99
CA TYR A 241 27.07 -17.59 -27.39
C TYR A 241 28.22 -18.43 -26.80
N PRO A 242 28.99 -19.14 -27.65
CA PRO A 242 29.96 -20.10 -27.16
C PRO A 242 31.08 -19.36 -26.42
N ARG A 243 31.08 -19.45 -25.09
CA ARG A 243 32.22 -19.06 -24.25
C ARG A 243 33.32 -20.10 -24.45
N ARG A 244 34.09 -19.96 -25.53
CA ARG A 244 35.37 -20.67 -25.67
C ARG A 244 36.35 -20.00 -24.72
N GLU A 245 36.54 -20.55 -23.53
CA GLU A 245 37.76 -20.28 -22.78
C GLU A 245 38.87 -21.13 -23.40
N PRO A 246 39.81 -20.55 -24.16
CA PRO A 246 40.93 -21.32 -24.66
C PRO A 246 41.75 -21.79 -23.46
N ASP A 247 41.90 -23.10 -23.34
CA ASP A 247 42.75 -23.73 -22.33
C ASP A 247 44.13 -23.05 -22.35
N ARG A 248 44.45 -22.36 -21.24
CA ARG A 248 45.62 -21.49 -21.13
C ARG A 248 46.93 -22.25 -21.30
N VAL A 249 46.97 -23.54 -20.95
CA VAL A 249 48.14 -24.41 -21.10
C VAL A 249 48.35 -24.74 -22.58
N VAL A 250 47.29 -25.14 -23.27
CA VAL A 250 47.31 -25.48 -24.70
C VAL A 250 47.67 -24.26 -25.55
N ALA A 251 47.07 -23.10 -25.27
CA ALA A 251 47.37 -21.86 -25.97
C ALA A 251 48.85 -21.43 -25.79
N THR A 252 49.43 -21.69 -24.63
CA THR A 252 50.84 -21.35 -24.34
C THR A 252 51.79 -22.30 -25.08
N TYR A 253 51.49 -23.60 -25.11
CA TYR A 253 52.29 -24.57 -25.88
C TYR A 253 52.19 -24.36 -27.40
N GLN A 254 51.01 -23.99 -27.91
CA GLN A 254 50.86 -23.60 -29.32
C GLN A 254 51.75 -22.41 -29.69
N LYS A 255 51.87 -21.41 -28.81
CA LYS A 255 52.81 -20.29 -29.03
C LYS A 255 54.26 -20.75 -29.09
N PHE A 256 54.65 -21.76 -28.31
CA PHE A 256 55.97 -22.39 -28.42
C PHE A 256 56.15 -23.07 -29.79
N CYS A 257 55.21 -23.93 -30.20
CA CYS A 257 55.26 -24.60 -31.50
C CYS A 257 55.31 -23.61 -32.68
N GLN A 258 54.59 -22.48 -32.58
CA GLN A 258 54.57 -21.44 -33.60
C GLN A 258 55.88 -20.65 -33.70
N ARG A 259 56.78 -20.68 -32.71
CA ARG A 259 58.08 -19.98 -32.81
C ARG A 259 58.98 -20.61 -33.86
N PHE A 260 58.87 -21.92 -34.07
CA PHE A 260 59.59 -22.62 -35.14
C PHE A 260 59.05 -22.27 -36.54
N ALA A 261 57.78 -21.87 -36.65
CA ALA A 261 57.22 -21.34 -37.90
C ALA A 261 57.99 -20.12 -38.41
N LYS A 262 58.47 -19.28 -37.49
CA LYS A 262 59.24 -18.07 -37.83
C LYS A 262 60.63 -18.37 -38.36
N LEU A 263 61.13 -19.59 -38.15
CA LEU A 263 62.39 -20.10 -38.67
C LEU A 263 62.22 -20.91 -39.97
N GLY A 264 61.04 -20.81 -40.61
CA GLY A 264 60.73 -21.53 -41.85
C GLY A 264 60.40 -23.02 -41.67
N LEU A 265 60.28 -23.51 -40.42
CA LEU A 265 59.90 -24.89 -40.15
C LEU A 265 58.38 -25.04 -40.04
N ILE A 266 57.89 -26.22 -40.39
CA ILE A 266 56.48 -26.57 -40.19
C ILE A 266 56.24 -26.71 -38.67
N PRO A 267 55.30 -25.93 -38.09
CA PRO A 267 54.87 -26.11 -36.70
C PRO A 267 54.37 -27.53 -36.41
N ARG A 268 54.02 -27.79 -35.16
CA ARG A 268 53.41 -29.06 -34.77
C ARG A 268 52.21 -29.41 -35.65
N TYR A 269 52.22 -30.60 -36.26
CA TYR A 269 51.07 -31.08 -37.04
C TYR A 269 49.88 -31.38 -36.14
N ALA A 270 48.66 -31.34 -36.69
CA ALA A 270 47.44 -31.65 -35.93
C ALA A 270 47.43 -33.07 -35.35
N HIS A 271 48.09 -34.02 -36.01
CA HIS A 271 48.21 -35.42 -35.60
C HIS A 271 49.49 -35.73 -34.80
N GLU A 272 50.37 -34.75 -34.63
CA GLU A 272 51.68 -34.96 -33.99
C GLU A 272 51.55 -34.76 -32.47
N GLY A 273 52.08 -35.71 -31.69
CA GLY A 273 52.15 -35.62 -30.24
C GLY A 273 53.21 -34.59 -29.77
N PRO A 274 53.12 -34.09 -28.53
CA PRO A 274 54.12 -33.18 -27.98
C PRO A 274 55.54 -33.76 -27.96
N LEU A 275 55.68 -35.05 -27.63
CA LEU A 275 56.96 -35.77 -27.61
C LEU A 275 57.52 -35.97 -29.02
N ASP A 276 56.66 -36.33 -29.98
CA ASP A 276 57.07 -36.50 -31.38
C ASP A 276 57.53 -35.18 -31.99
N PHE A 277 56.82 -34.09 -31.70
CA PHE A 277 57.21 -32.74 -32.08
C PHE A 277 58.57 -32.35 -31.48
N ALA A 278 58.78 -32.59 -30.18
CA ALA A 278 60.05 -32.34 -29.51
C ALA A 278 61.18 -33.13 -30.18
N ASN A 279 61.02 -34.46 -30.34
CA ASN A 279 61.99 -35.34 -30.99
C ASN A 279 62.34 -34.92 -32.42
N ARG A 280 61.36 -34.39 -33.17
CA ARG A 280 61.61 -33.86 -34.51
C ARG A 280 62.41 -32.56 -34.46
N MET A 281 62.04 -31.64 -33.57
CA MET A 281 62.71 -30.34 -33.44
C MET A 281 64.14 -30.47 -32.89
N THR A 282 64.39 -31.38 -31.94
CA THR A 282 65.72 -31.63 -31.37
C THR A 282 66.70 -32.20 -32.40
N LYS A 283 66.23 -33.04 -33.33
CA LYS A 283 67.05 -33.53 -34.46
C LYS A 283 67.48 -32.43 -35.42
N ILE A 284 66.64 -31.42 -35.63
CA ILE A 284 66.91 -30.30 -36.56
C ILE A 284 67.74 -29.21 -35.87
N TYR A 285 67.47 -28.94 -34.58
CA TYR A 285 68.15 -27.92 -33.78
C TYR A 285 68.72 -28.51 -32.47
N PRO A 286 69.83 -29.26 -32.55
CA PRO A 286 70.44 -29.90 -31.38
C PRO A 286 70.92 -28.90 -30.32
N ASN A 287 71.29 -27.68 -30.73
CA ASN A 287 71.72 -26.62 -29.82
C ASN A 287 70.63 -26.17 -28.82
N TYR A 288 69.36 -26.45 -29.11
CA TYR A 288 68.21 -26.10 -28.28
C TYR A 288 67.56 -27.31 -27.60
N GLN A 289 68.22 -28.46 -27.62
CA GLN A 289 67.65 -29.72 -27.15
C GLN A 289 67.14 -29.63 -25.71
N SER A 290 67.97 -29.11 -24.80
CA SER A 290 67.61 -28.98 -23.38
C SER A 290 66.37 -28.12 -23.16
N ASP A 291 66.21 -27.02 -23.91
CA ASP A 291 65.06 -26.12 -23.78
C ASP A 291 63.78 -26.76 -24.35
N ILE A 292 63.89 -27.46 -25.49
CA ILE A 292 62.76 -28.12 -26.16
C ILE A 292 62.21 -29.26 -25.28
N ASP A 293 63.11 -30.08 -24.74
CA ASP A 293 62.75 -31.21 -23.87
C ASP A 293 62.15 -30.69 -22.56
N HIS A 294 62.72 -29.63 -21.98
CA HIS A 294 62.21 -29.04 -20.75
C HIS A 294 60.81 -28.43 -20.92
N ILE A 295 60.58 -27.64 -21.97
CA ILE A 295 59.27 -27.04 -22.25
C ILE A 295 58.22 -28.13 -22.55
N THR A 296 58.61 -29.17 -23.27
CA THR A 296 57.69 -30.28 -23.60
C THR A 296 57.33 -31.10 -22.37
N ALA A 297 58.30 -31.38 -21.48
CA ALA A 297 58.05 -32.06 -20.21
C ALA A 297 57.13 -31.24 -19.29
N GLN A 298 57.32 -29.91 -19.20
CA GLN A 298 56.44 -29.02 -18.45
C GLN A 298 55.00 -29.03 -19.00
N TYR A 299 54.83 -29.01 -20.32
CA TYR A 299 53.51 -29.12 -20.95
C TYR A 299 52.82 -30.45 -20.63
N ILE A 300 53.55 -31.56 -20.71
CA ILE A 300 53.01 -32.89 -20.42
C ILE A 300 52.62 -32.99 -18.94
N SER A 301 53.46 -32.51 -18.02
CA SER A 301 53.15 -32.53 -16.59
C SER A 301 51.90 -31.68 -16.29
N LEU A 302 51.79 -30.47 -16.86
CA LEU A 302 50.61 -29.61 -16.70
C LEU A 302 49.31 -30.20 -17.28
N ARG A 303 49.39 -31.16 -18.21
CA ARG A 303 48.21 -31.74 -18.89
C ARG A 303 47.82 -33.12 -18.39
N TYR A 304 48.79 -33.93 -17.99
CA TYR A 304 48.60 -35.36 -17.75
C TYR A 304 49.09 -35.81 -16.38
N ASP A 305 49.76 -34.95 -15.62
CA ASP A 305 50.26 -35.25 -14.29
C ASP A 305 49.54 -34.39 -13.23
N LYS A 306 49.49 -34.87 -11.99
CA LYS A 306 48.90 -34.14 -10.85
C LYS A 306 49.91 -33.23 -10.14
N SER A 307 51.13 -33.08 -10.68
CA SER A 307 52.20 -32.29 -10.07
C SER A 307 51.92 -30.78 -10.12
N GLN A 308 52.38 -30.05 -9.09
CA GLN A 308 52.23 -28.59 -8.92
C GLN A 308 53.14 -27.77 -9.86
N SER A 309 53.28 -28.16 -11.12
CA SER A 309 53.96 -27.29 -12.10
C SER A 309 53.15 -26.00 -12.25
N SER A 310 53.78 -24.84 -12.06
CA SER A 310 53.10 -23.54 -12.17
C SER A 310 52.90 -23.16 -13.64
N LEU A 311 51.65 -22.87 -14.03
CA LEU A 311 51.33 -22.35 -15.37
C LEU A 311 52.12 -21.06 -15.68
N ASP A 312 52.42 -20.25 -14.66
CA ASP A 312 53.14 -18.99 -14.87
C ASP A 312 54.63 -19.21 -15.11
N ASP A 313 55.23 -20.23 -14.48
CA ASP A 313 56.60 -20.65 -14.78
C ASP A 313 56.70 -21.18 -16.22
N PHE A 314 55.76 -22.05 -16.63
CA PHE A 314 55.69 -22.55 -18.00
C PHE A 314 55.55 -21.42 -19.05
N LYS A 315 54.69 -20.42 -18.79
CA LYS A 315 54.59 -19.24 -19.66
C LYS A 315 55.92 -18.49 -19.75
N GLN A 316 56.66 -18.38 -18.64
CA GLN A 316 57.94 -17.67 -18.61
C GLN A 316 59.02 -18.45 -19.37
N THR A 317 59.09 -19.77 -19.22
CA THR A 317 59.99 -20.65 -19.97
C THR A 317 59.73 -20.55 -21.46
N VAL A 318 58.46 -20.69 -21.89
CA VAL A 318 58.08 -20.49 -23.30
C VAL A 318 58.40 -19.08 -23.77
N LYS A 319 58.26 -18.05 -22.93
CA LYS A 319 58.59 -16.66 -23.29
C LYS A 319 60.10 -16.48 -23.52
N ARG A 320 60.94 -17.09 -22.69
CA ARG A 320 62.41 -17.02 -22.75
C ARG A 320 62.99 -17.76 -23.97
N PHE A 321 62.34 -18.84 -24.41
CA PHE A 321 62.77 -19.60 -25.58
C PHE A 321 62.67 -18.81 -26.88
N LYS A 322 63.76 -18.17 -27.32
CA LYS A 322 63.84 -17.41 -28.57
C LYS A 322 64.87 -18.09 -29.48
N PRO A 323 64.45 -19.06 -30.30
CA PRO A 323 65.37 -19.71 -31.22
C PRO A 323 65.79 -18.67 -32.28
N LYS A 324 67.09 -18.59 -32.57
CA LYS A 324 67.67 -17.65 -33.52
C LYS A 324 68.10 -18.35 -34.79
#